data_AF-A0A931LLW9-F1
#
_entry.id   AF-A0A931LLW9-F1
#
_cell.length_a   1.000
_cell.length_b   1.000
_cell.length_c   1.000
_cell.angle_alpha   90.00
_cell.angle_beta   90.00
_cell.angle_gamma   90.00
#
_symmetry.space_group_name_H-M   'P 1'
#
loop_
_entity.id
_entity.type
_entity.pdbx_description
1 polymer ?
#
loop_
_entity_poly.entity_id
_entity_poly.type
_entity_poly.pdbx_seq_one_letter_code
_entity_poly.pdbx_strand_id
1 'polypeptide(L)' 'MTRIVVGILLGAIIVGWLGYIFYTRWRIRFSSGEYRRCRYCGSGYRGNVTYCPKCGQVVSSWSSRR' A
#
# COMPACT_ATOMS: atom_id res chain seq x y z
N MET A 1 7.82 -7.34 -43.93
CA MET A 1 6.62 -6.71 -43.33
C MET A 1 6.23 -7.37 -42.01
N THR A 2 6.08 -8.70 -41.95
CA THR A 2 5.75 -9.45 -40.72
C THR A 2 6.72 -9.25 -39.55
N ARG A 3 8.04 -9.20 -39.80
CA ARG A 3 9.04 -9.02 -38.72
C ARG A 3 8.94 -7.67 -38.00
N ILE A 4 8.53 -6.62 -38.71
CA ILE A 4 8.35 -5.27 -38.15
C ILE A 4 7.11 -5.24 -37.26
N VAL A 5 6.01 -5.84 -37.74
CA VAL A 5 4.75 -5.95 -36.99
C VAL A 5 4.95 -6.74 -35.70
N VAL A 6 5.70 -7.84 -35.75
CA VAL A 6 6.04 -8.63 -34.56
C VAL A 6 6.87 -7.81 -33.56
N GLY A 7 7.84 -7.03 -34.03
CA GLY A 7 8.64 -6.17 -33.16
C GLY A 7 7.80 -5.11 -32.43
N ILE A 8 6.85 -4.49 -33.11
CA ILE A 8 5.96 -3.47 -32.52
C ILE A 8 5.03 -4.09 -31.48
N LEU A 9 4.45 -5.27 -31.78
CA LEU A 9 3.58 -5.98 -30.84
C LEU A 9 4.32 -6.36 -29.56
N LEU A 10 5.54 -6.91 -29.67
CA LEU A 10 6.36 -7.25 -28.52
C LEU A 10 6.74 -6.00 -27.71
N GLY A 11 7.11 -4.90 -28.39
CA GLY A 11 7.39 -3.64 -27.72
C GLY A 11 6.20 -3.11 -26.92
N ALA A 12 5.00 -3.12 -27.50
CA ALA A 12 3.77 -2.69 -26.83
C ALA A 12 3.44 -3.56 -25.61
N ILE A 13 3.61 -4.89 -25.73
CA ILE A 13 3.41 -5.81 -24.61
C ILE A 13 4.41 -5.53 -23.48
N ILE A 14 5.69 -5.34 -23.80
CA ILE A 14 6.74 -5.06 -22.81
C ILE A 14 6.46 -3.74 -22.08
N VAL A 15 6.13 -2.68 -22.81
CA VAL A 15 5.82 -1.36 -22.22
C VAL A 15 4.57 -1.44 -21.34
N GLY A 16 3.51 -2.10 -21.81
CA GLY A 16 2.30 -2.32 -21.02
C GLY A 16 2.56 -3.13 -19.75
N TRP A 17 3.37 -4.19 -19.84
CA TRP A 17 3.71 -5.05 -18.70
C TRP A 17 4.59 -4.33 -17.67
N LEU A 18 5.61 -3.58 -18.12
CA LEU A 18 6.43 -2.73 -17.25
C LEU A 18 5.59 -1.66 -16.56
N GLY A 19 4.67 -1.01 -17.28
CA GLY A 19 3.72 -0.05 -16.72
C GLY A 19 2.80 -0.66 -15.67
N TYR A 20 2.27 -1.87 -15.94
CA TYR A 20 1.41 -2.61 -15.00
C TYR A 20 2.15 -3.00 -13.72
N ILE A 21 3.39 -3.49 -13.83
CA ILE A 21 4.23 -3.81 -12.67
C ILE A 21 4.52 -2.56 -11.85
N PHE A 22 4.89 -1.46 -12.51
CA PHE A 22 5.18 -0.21 -11.82
C PHE A 22 3.94 0.33 -11.09
N TYR A 23 2.78 0.31 -11.75
CA TYR A 23 1.51 0.74 -11.19
C TYR A 23 1.09 -0.10 -9.96
N THR A 24 1.18 -1.42 -10.06
CA THR A 24 0.84 -2.32 -8.95
C THR A 24 1.82 -2.19 -7.78
N ARG A 25 3.13 -2.08 -8.07
CA ARG A 25 4.19 -1.85 -7.07
C ARG A 25 3.99 -0.52 -6.32
N TRP A 26 3.60 0.54 -7.02
CA TRP A 26 3.37 1.86 -6.42
C TRP A 26 2.11 1.87 -5.54
N ARG A 27 1.03 1.18 -5.97
CA ARG A 27 -0.22 1.08 -5.20
C ARG A 27 -0.05 0.41 -3.84
N ILE A 28 0.80 -0.60 -3.72
CA ILE A 28 1.01 -1.34 -2.46
C ILE A 28 1.69 -0.46 -1.39
N ARG A 29 2.50 0.52 -1.78
CA ARG A 29 3.25 1.37 -0.83
C ARG A 29 2.38 2.47 -0.18
N PHE A 30 1.24 2.82 -0.78
CA PHE A 30 0.36 3.91 -0.32
C PHE A 30 -0.89 3.41 0.44
N SER A 31 -1.11 2.10 0.53
CA SER A 31 -2.28 1.52 1.21
C SER A 31 -1.97 1.07 2.65
N SER A 32 -1.08 1.76 3.36
CA SER A 32 -0.87 1.60 4.80
C SER A 32 -1.91 2.38 5.62
N GLY A 33 -3.16 2.36 5.17
CA GLY A 33 -4.31 2.66 6.01
C GLY A 33 -4.60 1.46 6.92
N GLU A 34 -3.61 1.04 7.71
CA GLU A 34 -3.73 -0.11 8.59
C GLU A 34 -4.86 0.17 9.58
N TYR A 35 -5.99 -0.50 9.37
CA TYR A 35 -7.16 -0.37 10.21
C TYR A 35 -6.89 -1.17 11.48
N ARG A 36 -6.49 -0.47 12.54
CA ARG A 36 -6.16 -1.09 13.83
C ARG A 36 -7.35 -0.97 14.76
N ARG A 37 -7.56 -1.99 15.60
CA ARG A 37 -8.58 -1.95 16.66
C ARG A 37 -7.92 -1.65 17.98
N CYS A 38 -8.53 -0.75 18.76
CA CYS A 38 -8.08 -0.46 20.11
C CYS A 38 -8.32 -1.69 20.99
N ARG A 39 -7.30 -2.15 21.72
CA ARG A 39 -7.44 -3.29 22.65
C ARG A 39 -8.30 -2.98 23.87
N TYR A 40 -8.48 -1.70 24.20
CA TYR A 40 -9.21 -1.28 25.38
C TYR A 40 -10.70 -1.06 25.13
N CYS A 41 -11.06 -0.39 24.03
CA CYS A 41 -12.46 -0.08 23.72
C CYS A 41 -13.00 -0.80 22.48
N GLY A 42 -12.18 -1.60 21.79
CA GLY A 42 -12.57 -2.32 20.57
C GLY A 42 -12.79 -1.45 19.33
N SER A 43 -12.75 -0.11 19.47
CA SER A 43 -13.01 0.81 18.36
C SER A 43 -11.93 0.72 17.29
N GLY A 44 -12.36 0.64 16.03
CA GLY A 44 -11.46 0.69 14.88
C GLY A 44 -10.99 2.12 14.60
N TYR A 45 -9.71 2.28 14.33
CA TYR A 45 -9.09 3.54 13.97
C TYR A 45 -8.16 3.35 12.76
N ARG A 46 -8.01 4.40 11.97
CA ARG A 46 -7.23 4.38 10.73
C ARG A 46 -5.92 5.12 10.93
N GLY A 47 -4.80 4.46 10.60
CA GLY A 47 -3.46 5.07 10.61
C GLY A 47 -2.69 4.88 11.91
N ASN A 48 -1.54 5.57 12.02
CA ASN A 48 -0.67 5.55 13.18
C ASN A 48 -1.08 6.66 14.17
N VAL A 49 -2.07 6.37 15.01
CA VAL A 49 -2.45 7.27 16.11
C VAL A 49 -1.74 6.88 17.40
N THR A 50 -1.24 7.87 18.14
CA THR A 50 -0.60 7.66 19.45
C THR A 50 -1.62 7.31 20.52
N TYR A 51 -2.80 7.90 20.41
CA TYR A 51 -3.92 7.75 21.32
C TYR A 51 -5.19 7.36 20.55
N CYS A 52 -6.07 6.59 21.19
CA CYS A 52 -7.34 6.21 20.61
C CYS A 52 -8.29 7.41 20.64
N PRO A 53 -8.87 7.85 19.50
CA PRO A 53 -9.76 9.01 19.46
C PRO A 53 -11.11 8.80 20.17
N LYS A 54 -11.42 7.57 20.60
CA LYS A 54 -12.67 7.24 21.29
C LYS A 54 -12.52 7.16 22.81
N CYS A 55 -11.43 6.54 23.29
CA CYS A 55 -11.23 6.31 24.73
C CYS A 55 -10.03 7.07 25.30
N GLY A 56 -9.26 7.78 24.48
CA GLY A 56 -8.06 8.52 24.90
C GLY A 56 -6.86 7.64 25.27
N GLN A 57 -7.00 6.32 25.29
CA GLN A 57 -5.91 5.42 25.70
C GLN A 57 -4.79 5.35 24.66
N VAL A 58 -3.55 5.19 25.15
CA VAL A 58 -2.35 5.06 24.30
C VAL A 58 -2.40 3.73 23.54
N VAL A 59 -2.32 3.80 22.20
CA VAL A 59 -2.43 2.64 21.30
C VAL A 59 -1.25 2.50 20.33
N SER A 60 -0.32 3.46 20.31
CA SER A 60 0.90 3.33 19.51
C SER A 60 1.87 2.34 20.14
N SER A 61 2.32 1.38 19.34
CA SER A 61 3.48 0.54 19.62
C SER A 61 4.79 1.26 19.30
N TRP A 62 4.94 2.53 19.73
CA TRP A 62 6.25 3.21 19.71
C TRP A 62 7.01 2.84 20.99
N SER A 63 7.10 1.54 21.29
CA SER A 63 7.98 1.03 22.33
C SER A 63 9.34 0.77 21.70
N SER A 64 10.27 1.70 21.90
CA SER A 64 11.73 1.48 21.85
C SER A 64 12.25 0.62 20.69
N ARG A 65 12.61 1.27 19.57
CA ARG A 65 13.77 0.81 18.80
C ARG A 65 14.97 1.60 19.32
N ARG A 66 15.54 1.12 20.43
CA ARG A 66 16.91 1.46 20.86
C ARG A 66 17.89 0.80 19.90
#